data_AF-A0A0R2PKC2-F1
#
_entry.id   AF-A0A0R2PKC2-F1
#
_cell.length_a   1.000
_cell.length_b   1.000
_cell.length_c   1.000
_cell.angle_alpha   90.00
_cell.angle_beta   90.00
_cell.angle_gamma   90.00
#
_symmetry.space_group_name_H-M   'P 1'
#
loop_
_entity.id
_entity.type
_entity.pdbx_description
1 polymer ?
#
loop_
_entity_poly.entity_id
_entity_poly.type
_entity_poly.pdbx_seq_one_letter_code
_entity_poly.pdbx_strand_id
1 'polypeptide(L)'
;MDRRSQREFNRLSREAAYLWEEGRDVLSHAKNVARHASRSASDLAKREMLPLAHDAYRDRIEPVLSRIPWTKAVPMTKSTNPFVYVLMAIGTIALAVIGYAAWQTLRADDELWVEENDAN
;
A
#
# COMPACT_ATOMS: atom_id res chain seq x y z
N MET A 1 23.61 -8.36 -25.38
CA MET A 1 22.16 -8.25 -25.12
C MET A 1 21.44 -9.03 -26.20
N ASP A 2 20.97 -10.21 -25.85
CA ASP A 2 20.52 -11.25 -26.79
C ASP A 2 19.15 -10.91 -27.37
N ARG A 3 19.01 -11.00 -28.70
CA ARG A 3 17.74 -10.73 -29.40
C ARG A 3 16.64 -11.72 -29.03
N ARG A 4 16.99 -12.85 -28.39
CA ARG A 4 16.00 -13.81 -27.88
C ARG A 4 15.31 -13.36 -26.60
N SER A 5 16.04 -12.77 -25.64
CA SER A 5 15.45 -12.29 -24.39
C SER A 5 14.44 -11.15 -24.60
N GLN A 6 14.64 -10.32 -25.64
CA GLN A 6 13.68 -9.26 -25.98
C GLN A 6 12.32 -9.79 -26.44
N ARG A 7 12.30 -10.95 -27.13
CA ARG A 7 11.05 -11.56 -27.62
C ARG A 7 10.22 -12.13 -26.48
N GLU A 8 10.88 -12.74 -25.51
CA GLU A 8 10.22 -13.29 -24.32
C GLU A 8 9.68 -12.19 -23.43
N PHE A 9 10.44 -11.12 -23.24
CA PHE A 9 9.96 -9.95 -22.49
C PHE A 9 8.74 -9.30 -23.15
N ASN A 10 8.72 -9.20 -24.49
CA ASN A 10 7.57 -8.68 -25.22
C ASN A 10 6.33 -9.58 -25.19
N ARG A 11 6.53 -10.88 -24.95
CA ARG A 11 5.44 -11.85 -24.79
C ARG A 11 4.87 -11.77 -23.38
N LEU A 12 5.74 -11.75 -22.37
CA LEU A 12 5.38 -11.58 -20.97
C LEU A 12 4.72 -10.23 -20.70
N SER A 13 5.19 -9.14 -21.33
CA SER A 13 4.58 -7.82 -21.19
C SER A 13 3.20 -7.74 -21.84
N ARG A 14 2.97 -8.42 -22.97
CA ARG A 14 1.64 -8.54 -23.59
C ARG A 14 0.68 -9.38 -22.76
N GLU A 15 1.17 -10.46 -22.18
CA GLU A 15 0.39 -11.35 -21.32
C GLU A 15 0.02 -10.65 -20.00
N ALA A 16 0.97 -9.91 -19.41
CA ALA A 16 0.70 -9.04 -18.27
C ALA A 16 -0.23 -7.87 -18.63
N ALA A 17 -0.10 -7.26 -19.81
CA ALA A 17 -0.96 -6.18 -20.27
C ALA A 17 -2.41 -6.66 -20.49
N TYR A 18 -2.59 -7.87 -21.02
CA TYR A 18 -3.89 -8.51 -21.18
C TYR A 18 -4.56 -8.78 -19.82
N LEU A 19 -3.83 -9.36 -18.86
CA LEU A 19 -4.33 -9.60 -17.50
C LEU A 19 -4.62 -8.28 -16.73
N TRP A 20 -3.84 -7.24 -17.00
CA TRP A 20 -4.05 -5.91 -16.43
C TRP A 20 -5.29 -5.21 -17.00
N GLU A 21 -5.63 -5.49 -18.27
CA GLU A 21 -6.87 -5.00 -18.89
C GLU A 21 -8.11 -5.67 -18.32
N GLU A 22 -8.05 -6.98 -18.10
CA GLU A 22 -9.09 -7.75 -17.43
C GLU A 22 -9.35 -7.24 -16.00
N GLY A 23 -8.28 -6.89 -15.26
CA GLY A 23 -8.38 -6.33 -13.91
C GLY A 23 -8.76 -4.84 -13.83
N ARG A 24 -8.67 -4.09 -14.96
CA ARG A 24 -8.94 -2.66 -14.99
C ARG A 24 -10.44 -2.35 -14.81
N ASP A 25 -11.30 -3.28 -15.21
CA ASP A 25 -12.75 -3.16 -15.06
C ASP A 25 -13.17 -3.34 -13.59
N VAL A 26 -12.59 -4.32 -12.90
CA VAL A 26 -12.75 -4.53 -11.45
C VAL A 26 -12.19 -3.35 -10.66
N LEU A 27 -11.04 -2.79 -11.05
CA LEU A 27 -10.48 -1.61 -10.40
C LEU A 27 -11.36 -0.37 -10.61
N SER A 28 -11.97 -0.21 -11.78
CA SER A 28 -12.88 0.90 -12.06
C SER A 28 -14.18 0.78 -11.26
N HIS A 29 -14.70 -0.44 -11.13
CA HIS A 29 -15.85 -0.75 -10.28
C HIS A 29 -15.53 -0.54 -8.80
N ALA A 30 -14.37 -1.00 -8.36
CA ALA A 30 -13.87 -0.82 -7.01
C ALA A 30 -13.60 0.65 -6.69
N LYS A 31 -13.10 1.47 -7.63
CA LYS A 31 -12.92 2.91 -7.41
C LYS A 31 -14.26 3.62 -7.23
N ASN A 32 -15.28 3.24 -7.98
CA ASN A 32 -16.62 3.81 -7.83
C ASN A 32 -17.28 3.39 -6.52
N VAL A 33 -17.21 2.10 -6.15
CA VAL A 33 -17.72 1.58 -4.86
C VAL A 33 -16.92 2.13 -3.68
N ALA A 34 -15.59 2.15 -3.75
CA ALA A 34 -14.72 2.65 -2.70
C ALA A 34 -14.90 4.15 -2.48
N ARG A 35 -15.07 4.97 -3.53
CA ARG A 35 -15.30 6.41 -3.36
C ARG A 35 -16.68 6.72 -2.75
N HIS A 36 -17.69 5.89 -3.04
CA HIS A 36 -19.03 6.00 -2.46
C HIS A 36 -19.12 5.45 -1.03
N ALA A 37 -18.42 4.35 -0.74
CA ALA A 37 -18.39 3.75 0.58
C ALA A 37 -17.40 4.47 1.52
N SER A 38 -16.27 4.98 1.01
CA SER A 38 -15.21 5.62 1.81
C SER A 38 -15.70 6.82 2.61
N ARG A 39 -16.56 7.65 2.01
CA ARG A 39 -17.08 8.84 2.68
C ARG A 39 -18.05 8.49 3.81
N SER A 40 -18.83 7.42 3.66
CA SER A 40 -19.74 6.93 4.72
C SER A 40 -18.99 6.14 5.78
N ALA A 41 -17.99 5.37 5.38
CA ALA A 41 -17.16 4.57 6.27
C ALA A 41 -16.17 5.44 7.07
N SER A 42 -15.75 6.62 6.59
CA SER A 42 -14.80 7.45 7.33
C SER A 42 -15.37 8.02 8.61
N ASP A 43 -16.65 8.41 8.61
CA ASP A 43 -17.31 8.97 9.78
C ASP A 43 -17.65 7.89 10.82
N LEU A 44 -18.08 6.71 10.35
CA LEU A 44 -18.28 5.52 11.19
C LEU A 44 -16.95 4.99 11.73
N ALA A 45 -15.87 4.98 10.92
CA ALA A 45 -14.55 4.57 11.37
C ALA A 45 -13.97 5.53 12.41
N LYS A 46 -14.11 6.84 12.22
CA LYS A 46 -13.64 7.82 13.20
C LYS A 46 -14.43 7.74 14.52
N ARG A 47 -15.72 7.43 14.47
CA ARG A 47 -16.58 7.43 15.67
C ARG A 47 -16.58 6.11 16.43
N GLU A 48 -16.57 4.97 15.73
CA GLU A 48 -16.71 3.64 16.34
C GLU A 48 -15.39 2.88 16.41
N MET A 49 -14.52 3.05 15.40
CA MET A 49 -13.28 2.28 15.30
C MET A 49 -12.11 2.94 16.02
N LEU A 50 -12.08 4.27 16.23
CA LEU A 50 -11.00 4.90 17.00
C LEU A 50 -10.86 4.37 18.44
N PRO A 51 -11.94 4.24 19.24
CA PRO A 51 -11.82 3.68 20.59
C PRO A 51 -11.56 2.16 20.57
N LEU A 52 -12.24 1.41 19.71
CA LEU A 52 -12.10 -0.05 19.66
C LEU A 52 -10.78 -0.50 19.02
N ALA A 53 -10.24 0.24 18.05
CA ALA A 53 -8.93 -0.07 17.47
C ALA A 53 -7.82 0.14 18.49
N HIS A 54 -7.93 1.15 19.36
CA HIS A 54 -6.96 1.35 20.44
C HIS A 54 -6.98 0.19 21.44
N ASP A 55 -8.18 -0.20 21.89
CA ASP A 55 -8.35 -1.29 22.86
C ASP A 55 -8.05 -2.67 22.25
N ALA A 56 -8.49 -2.94 21.02
CA ALA A 56 -8.18 -4.18 20.32
C ALA A 56 -6.71 -4.27 19.92
N TYR A 57 -6.06 -3.15 19.58
CA TYR A 57 -4.62 -3.11 19.32
C TYR A 57 -3.84 -3.42 20.60
N ARG A 58 -4.19 -2.79 21.71
CA ARG A 58 -3.59 -3.13 23.01
C ARG A 58 -3.84 -4.60 23.35
N ASP A 59 -5.07 -5.06 23.38
CA ASP A 59 -5.38 -6.38 23.93
C ASP A 59 -5.00 -7.56 22.99
N ARG A 60 -5.05 -7.37 21.67
CA ARG A 60 -4.76 -8.42 20.67
C ARG A 60 -3.36 -8.31 20.06
N ILE A 61 -2.89 -7.08 19.83
CA ILE A 61 -1.62 -6.85 19.12
C ILE A 61 -0.47 -6.70 20.11
N GLU A 62 -0.66 -6.11 21.29
CA GLU A 62 0.38 -6.07 22.34
C GLU A 62 0.93 -7.45 22.72
N PRO A 63 0.13 -8.52 22.94
CA PRO A 63 0.70 -9.83 23.28
C PRO A 63 1.47 -10.44 22.10
N VAL A 64 1.16 -10.07 20.86
CA VAL A 64 1.92 -10.51 19.68
C VAL A 64 3.19 -9.67 19.54
N LEU A 65 3.08 -8.36 19.70
CA LEU A 65 4.16 -7.38 19.56
C LEU A 65 5.22 -7.55 20.66
N SER A 66 4.80 -7.82 21.90
CA SER A 66 5.69 -8.14 23.02
C SER A 66 6.33 -9.53 22.88
N ARG A 67 5.68 -10.46 22.17
CA ARG A 67 6.26 -11.75 21.78
C ARG A 67 7.14 -11.69 20.56
N ILE A 68 7.22 -10.54 19.88
CA ILE A 68 8.23 -10.29 18.87
C ILE A 68 9.46 -9.80 19.65
N PRO A 69 10.43 -10.68 19.97
CA PRO A 69 11.78 -10.17 20.19
C PRO A 69 12.10 -9.37 18.93
N TRP A 70 12.86 -8.29 19.03
CA TRP A 70 13.43 -7.59 17.89
C TRP A 70 14.46 -8.51 17.16
N THR A 71 14.05 -9.74 16.83
CA THR A 71 14.82 -10.81 16.23
C THR A 71 15.13 -10.39 14.82
N LYS A 72 16.42 -10.12 14.63
CA LYS A 72 17.18 -10.32 13.40
C LYS A 72 16.39 -11.16 12.40
N ALA A 73 16.13 -10.55 11.24
CA ALA A 73 15.38 -11.14 10.15
C ALA A 73 15.72 -12.63 10.03
N VAL A 74 14.75 -13.49 10.35
CA VAL A 74 14.85 -14.92 9.99
C VAL A 74 15.08 -14.92 8.48
N PRO A 75 16.17 -15.53 7.97
CA PRO A 75 16.41 -15.55 6.54
C PRO A 75 15.21 -16.23 5.92
N MET A 76 14.41 -15.48 5.16
CA MET A 76 13.29 -16.05 4.44
C MET A 76 13.86 -17.14 3.55
N THR A 77 13.55 -18.39 3.87
CA THR A 77 13.89 -19.51 3.00
C THR A 77 13.32 -19.16 1.62
N LYS A 78 14.18 -19.20 0.60
CA LYS A 78 13.88 -18.78 -0.76
C LYS A 78 12.86 -19.75 -1.35
N SER A 79 11.58 -19.57 -1.04
CA SER A 79 10.53 -20.39 -1.64
C SER A 79 10.30 -19.92 -3.06
N THR A 80 10.56 -20.79 -4.03
CA THR A 80 10.30 -20.61 -5.47
C THR A 80 8.80 -20.72 -5.75
N ASN A 81 7.99 -19.96 -5.03
CA ASN A 81 6.54 -19.89 -5.24
C ASN A 81 6.24 -18.56 -5.95
N PRO A 82 5.69 -18.59 -7.18
CA PRO A 82 5.41 -17.36 -7.94
C PRO A 82 4.45 -16.42 -7.20
N PHE A 83 3.56 -16.95 -6.36
CA PHE A 83 2.67 -16.16 -5.50
C PHE A 83 3.40 -15.34 -4.44
N VAL A 84 4.52 -15.85 -3.90
CA VAL A 84 5.32 -15.13 -2.91
C VAL A 84 5.99 -13.90 -3.52
N TYR A 85 6.37 -13.95 -4.81
CA TYR A 85 6.88 -12.78 -5.52
C TYR A 85 5.83 -11.70 -5.72
N VAL A 86 4.58 -12.08 -6.02
CA VAL A 86 3.46 -11.14 -6.13
C VAL A 86 3.18 -10.47 -4.78
N LEU A 87 3.14 -11.24 -3.69
CA LEU A 87 2.97 -10.70 -2.34
C LEU A 87 4.14 -9.80 -1.92
N MET A 88 5.38 -10.18 -2.21
CA MET A 88 6.56 -9.34 -1.95
C MET A 88 6.49 -8.03 -2.72
N ALA A 89 6.12 -8.08 -4.01
CA ALA A 89 5.96 -6.88 -4.84
C ALA A 89 4.86 -5.95 -4.33
N ILE A 90 3.71 -6.50 -3.91
CA ILE A 90 2.64 -5.71 -3.31
C ILE A 90 3.09 -5.11 -1.97
N GLY A 91 3.76 -5.92 -1.13
CA GLY A 91 4.28 -5.48 0.15
C GLY A 91 5.31 -4.35 0.03
N THR A 92 6.23 -4.44 -0.92
CA THR A 92 7.22 -3.38 -1.18
C THR A 92 6.59 -2.10 -1.71
N ILE A 93 5.59 -2.20 -2.61
CA ILE A 93 4.85 -1.03 -3.10
C ILE A 93 4.10 -0.35 -1.94
N ALA A 94 3.41 -1.13 -1.10
CA ALA A 94 2.70 -0.59 0.06
C ALA A 94 3.65 0.13 1.03
N LEU A 95 4.81 -0.46 1.32
CA LEU A 95 5.84 0.17 2.16
C LEU A 95 6.40 1.45 1.53
N ALA A 96 6.62 1.48 0.21
CA ALA A 96 7.11 2.65 -0.49
C ALA A 96 6.10 3.82 -0.43
N VAL A 97 4.81 3.54 -0.64
CA VAL A 97 3.75 4.56 -0.56
C VAL A 97 3.62 5.11 0.87
N ILE A 98 3.63 4.24 1.88
CA ILE A 98 3.54 4.65 3.29
C ILE A 98 4.77 5.46 3.70
N GLY A 99 5.97 5.03 3.31
CA GLY A 99 7.22 5.75 3.58
C GLY A 99 7.26 7.11 2.89
N TYR A 100 6.78 7.21 1.65
CA TYR A 100 6.68 8.47 0.92
C TYR A 100 5.66 9.41 1.58
N ALA A 101 4.50 8.91 1.98
CA ALA A 101 3.50 9.70 2.70
C ALA A 101 4.03 10.18 4.05
N ALA A 102 4.74 9.34 4.82
CA ALA A 102 5.36 9.74 6.08
C ALA A 102 6.42 10.83 5.89
N TRP A 103 7.26 10.74 4.83
CA TRP A 103 8.19 11.81 4.47
C TRP A 103 7.46 13.08 4.02
N GLN A 104 6.35 12.92 3.31
CA GLN A 104 5.50 14.03 2.91
C GLN A 104 4.86 14.71 4.14
N THR A 105 4.48 13.99 5.19
CA THR A 105 3.97 14.61 6.43
C THR A 105 5.04 15.38 7.20
N LEU A 106 6.32 15.04 7.04
CA LEU A 106 7.44 15.76 7.67
C LEU A 106 7.91 16.96 6.85
N ARG A 107 7.58 17.01 5.55
CA ARG A 107 7.97 18.10 4.63
C ARG A 107 6.80 19.03 4.25
N ALA A 108 5.55 18.58 4.38
CA ALA A 108 4.36 19.38 4.06
C ALA A 108 4.01 20.44 5.12
N ASP A 109 4.61 20.40 6.31
CA ASP A 109 4.50 21.50 7.29
C ASP A 109 5.29 22.76 6.85
N ASP A 110 6.13 22.69 5.81
CA ASP A 110 6.87 23.84 5.25
C ASP A 110 6.16 24.54 4.07
N GLU A 111 5.12 23.94 3.45
CA GLU A 111 4.37 24.57 2.34
C GLU A 111 3.13 25.35 2.80
N LEU A 112 2.93 25.50 4.12
CA LEU A 112 1.84 26.25 4.75
C LEU A 112 2.33 27.57 5.39
N TRP A 113 3.34 28.22 4.81
CA TRP A 113 3.80 29.54 5.25
C TRP A 113 4.10 30.46 4.04
N VAL A 114 3.19 31.43 3.83
CA VAL A 114 3.19 32.57 2.88
C VAL A 114 2.71 32.30 1.43
N GLU A 115 1.39 32.22 1.26
CA GLU A 115 0.71 32.74 0.05
C GLU A 115 -0.56 33.58 0.39
N GLU A 116 -0.67 34.14 1.60
CA GLU A 116 -1.79 35.03 2.00
C GLU A 116 -1.35 36.48 2.32
N ASN A 117 -0.28 36.95 1.68
CA ASN A 117 0.06 38.38 1.60
C ASN A 117 0.93 38.51 0.36
N ASP A 118 0.38 38.71 -0.84
CA ASP A 118 0.17 40.05 -1.34
C ASP A 118 -0.98 40.08 -2.37
N ALA A 119 -2.20 40.29 -1.89
CA ALA A 119 -3.24 40.93 -2.68
C ALA A 119 -3.10 42.46 -2.51
N ASN A 120 -2.34 43.09 -3.42
CA ASN A 120 -2.52 44.49 -3.81
C ASN A 120 -1.97 44.76 -5.21
#